data_AF-A0A968GTB2-F1
#
_entry.id   AF-A0A968GTB2-F1
#
_cell.length_a   1.000
_cell.length_b   1.000
_cell.length_c   1.000
_cell.angle_alpha   90.00
_cell.angle_beta   90.00
_cell.angle_gamma   90.00
#
_symmetry.space_group_name_H-M   'P 1'
#
loop_
_entity.id
_entity.type
_entity.pdbx_description
1 polymer ?
#
loop_
_entity_poly.entity_id
_entity_poly.type
_entity_poly.pdbx_seq_one_letter_code
_entity_poly.pdbx_strand_id
1 'polypeptide(L)' 'MKLNGKTIATLVAEGVEDLEYYVPMMRLQEEGAKVLT' A
#
# COMPACT_ATOMS: atom_id res chain seq x y z
N MET A 1 -1.13 9.41 12.88
CA MET A 1 -0.46 8.59 11.85
C MET A 1 0.23 9.51 10.86
N LYS A 2 1.39 9.11 10.32
CA LYS A 2 2.25 9.98 9.50
C LYS A 2 1.77 10.16 8.06
N LEU A 3 0.92 9.25 7.55
CA LEU A 3 0.50 9.24 6.15
C LEU A 3 -0.93 9.73 5.93
N ASN A 4 -1.57 10.31 6.96
CA ASN A 4 -2.94 10.79 6.86
C ASN A 4 -3.12 11.80 5.71
N GLY A 5 -4.14 11.57 4.88
CA GLY A 5 -4.45 12.41 3.72
C GLY A 5 -3.51 12.24 2.52
N LYS A 6 -2.55 11.31 2.56
CA LYS A 6 -1.71 10.99 1.40
C LYS A 6 -2.37 9.91 0.53
N THR A 7 -2.20 10.05 -0.78
CA THR A 7 -2.55 9.02 -1.76
C THR A 7 -1.26 8.41 -2.30
N ILE A 8 -1.16 7.08 -2.27
CA ILE A 8 0.03 6.33 -2.68
C ILE A 8 -0.42 5.28 -3.71
N ALA A 9 0.31 5.16 -4.82
CA ALA A 9 0.07 4.13 -5.82
C ALA A 9 1.15 3.05 -5.72
N THR A 10 0.73 1.78 -5.75
CA THR A 10 1.63 0.62 -5.78
C THR A 10 1.54 0.00 -7.16
N LEU A 11 2.60 0.13 -7.96
CA LEU A 11 2.69 -0.50 -9.26
C LEU A 11 3.19 -1.93 -9.09
N VAL A 12 2.39 -2.90 -9.54
CA VAL A 12 2.71 -4.32 -9.47
C VAL A 12 2.78 -4.93 -10.87
N ALA A 13 3.50 -6.04 -10.98
CA ALA A 13 3.60 -6.83 -12.19
C ALA A 13 3.15 -8.27 -11.92
N GLU A 14 2.96 -9.04 -12.98
CA GLU A 14 2.71 -10.47 -12.89
C GLU A 14 3.86 -11.17 -12.13
N GLY A 15 3.51 -12.06 -11.21
CA GLY A 15 4.46 -12.80 -10.39
C GLY A 15 4.91 -12.09 -9.11
N VAL A 16 4.33 -10.93 -8.75
CA VAL A 16 4.52 -10.37 -7.40
C VAL A 16 3.91 -11.31 -6.36
N GLU A 17 4.63 -11.53 -5.25
CA GLU A 17 4.15 -12.38 -4.16
C GLU A 17 3.08 -11.65 -3.32
N ASP A 18 2.05 -12.39 -2.90
CA ASP A 18 0.91 -11.82 -2.17
C ASP A 18 1.35 -11.06 -0.91
N LEU A 19 2.26 -11.64 -0.12
CA LEU A 19 2.74 -11.00 1.11
C LEU A 19 3.58 -9.74 0.83
N GLU A 20 4.28 -9.69 -0.29
CA GLU A 20 5.06 -8.52 -0.70
C GLU A 20 4.14 -7.35 -1.08
N TYR A 21 2.92 -7.63 -1.55
CA TYR A 21 1.93 -6.60 -1.86
C TYR A 21 1.05 -6.25 -0.64
N TYR A 22 0.43 -7.24 -0.01
CA TYR A 22 -0.58 -7.01 1.02
C TYR A 22 0.02 -6.47 2.33
N VAL A 23 1.19 -6.93 2.76
CA VAL A 23 1.79 -6.47 4.03
C VAL A 23 2.13 -4.98 3.99
N PRO A 24 2.83 -4.46 2.95
CA PRO A 24 3.06 -3.02 2.84
C PRO A 24 1.77 -2.23 2.64
N MET A 25 0.84 -2.72 1.81
CA MET A 25 -0.44 -2.04 1.56
C MET A 25 -1.24 -1.84 2.86
N MET A 26 -1.38 -2.88 3.67
CA MET A 26 -2.06 -2.80 4.97
C MET A 26 -1.37 -1.79 5.90
N ARG A 27 -0.03 -1.80 5.96
CA ARG A 27 0.71 -0.87 6.82
C ARG A 27 0.56 0.59 6.40
N LEU A 28 0.47 0.86 5.09
CA LEU A 28 0.20 2.20 4.57
C LEU A 28 -1.21 2.68 4.94
N GLN A 29 -2.19 1.80 4.85
CA GLN A 29 -3.58 2.09 5.24
C GLN A 29 -3.71 2.33 6.75
N GLU A 30 -3.04 1.52 7.58
CA GLU A 30 -2.96 1.76 9.03
C GLU A 30 -2.43 3.16 9.33
N GLU A 31 -1.41 3.61 8.59
CA GLU A 31 -0.86 4.96 8.74
C GLU A 31 -1.75 6.09 8.12
N GLY A 32 -2.95 5.76 7.64
CA GLY A 32 -3.94 6.71 7.13
C GLY A 32 -3.76 7.10 5.66
N ALA A 33 -2.94 6.37 4.90
CA ALA A 33 -2.83 6.58 3.46
C ALA A 33 -4.02 5.94 2.72
N LYS A 34 -4.44 6.59 1.62
CA LYS A 34 -5.26 5.96 0.59
C LYS A 34 -4.33 5.25 -0.39
N VAL A 35 -4.46 3.93 -0.54
CA VAL A 35 -3.66 3.14 -1.49
C VAL A 35 -4.45 2.91 -2.79
N LEU A 36 -3.77 3.04 -3.92
CA LEU A 36 -4.24 2.71 -5.27
C LEU A 36 -3.34 1.61 -5.84
N THR A 37 -3.91 0.73 -6.66
CA THR A 37 -3.21 -0.39 -7.30
C THR A 37 -3.66 -0.51 -8.74
#